data_AF-A0AAV1XPE0-F1
#
_entry.id   AF-A0AAV1XPE0-F1
#
_cell.length_a   1.000
_cell.length_b   1.000
_cell.length_c   1.000
_cell.angle_alpha   90.00
_cell.angle_beta   90.00
_cell.angle_gamma   90.00
#
_symmetry.space_group_name_H-M   'P 1'
#
loop_
_entity.id
_entity.type
_entity.pdbx_description
1 polymer ?
#
loop_
_entity_poly.entity_id
_entity_poly.type
_entity_poly.pdbx_seq_one_letter_code
_entity_poly.pdbx_strand_id
1 'polypeptide(L)' 'MVRKVNFIKEINDSKDTWKLKVRVSDVWRVDRSSAPSVEMIFLDEKVLALLFFFKTYYGIKI' A
#
# COMPACT_ATOMS: atom_id res chain seq x y z
N MET A 1 14.49 -11.52 7.68
CA MET A 1 14.74 -10.34 8.54
C MET A 1 14.05 -9.14 7.90
N VAL A 2 13.01 -8.58 8.52
CA VAL A 2 12.24 -7.47 7.92
C VAL A 2 13.02 -6.17 8.10
N ARG A 3 13.42 -5.54 6.98
CA ARG A 3 14.18 -4.28 7.01
C ARG A 3 13.22 -3.10 7.14
N LYS A 4 13.46 -2.27 8.14
CA LYS A 4 12.76 -0.99 8.30
C LYS A 4 13.32 0.00 7.29
N VAL A 5 12.44 0.55 6.46
CA VAL A 5 12.73 1.68 5.57
C VAL A 5 12.02 2.92 6.08
N ASN A 6 12.55 4.09 5.76
CA ASN A 6 12.00 5.37 6.22
C ASN A 6 11.19 6.06 5.13
N PHE A 7 11.56 5.86 3.87
CA PHE A 7 10.92 6.52 2.74
C PHE A 7 10.44 5.53 1.70
N ILE A 8 9.40 5.94 0.98
CA ILE A 8 8.81 5.18 -0.12
C ILE A 8 9.84 4.85 -1.21
N LYS A 9 10.70 5.82 -1.57
CA LYS A 9 11.70 5.70 -2.62
C LYS A 9 12.79 4.64 -2.37
N GLU A 10 12.88 4.14 -1.14
CA GLU A 10 13.88 3.14 -0.75
C GLU A 10 13.43 1.71 -1.09
N ILE A 11 12.14 1.53 -1.39
CA ILE A 11 11.57 0.26 -1.82
C ILE A 11 12.11 -0.09 -3.21
N ASN A 12 12.55 -1.33 -3.38
CA ASN A 12 13.02 -1.87 -4.65
C ASN A 12 12.80 -3.37 -4.73
N ASP A 13 12.89 -3.90 -5.96
CA ASP A 13 12.58 -5.29 -6.30
C ASP A 13 13.67 -6.28 -5.89
N SER A 14 14.81 -5.81 -5.35
CA SER A 14 15.91 -6.70 -4.96
C SER A 14 15.64 -7.50 -3.68
N LYS A 15 14.52 -7.27 -2.98
CA LYS A 15 14.24 -7.84 -1.66
C LYS A 15 12.78 -8.21 -1.47
N ASP A 16 12.58 -9.30 -0.71
CA ASP A 16 11.27 -9.94 -0.54
C ASP A 16 10.29 -9.18 0.35
N THR A 17 10.75 -8.44 1.37
CA THR A 17 9.82 -7.81 2.34
C THR A 17 10.36 -6.53 2.96
N TRP A 18 9.49 -5.52 3.06
CA TRP A 18 9.78 -4.20 3.60
C TRP A 18 8.79 -3.82 4.70
N LYS A 19 9.24 -3.05 5.70
CA LYS A 19 8.36 -2.42 6.70
C LYS A 19 8.56 -0.91 6.66
N LEU A 20 7.48 -0.19 6.39
CA LEU A 20 7.47 1.27 6.22
C LEU A 20 6.38 1.89 7.09
N LYS A 21 6.67 3.05 7.69
CA LYS A 21 5.67 3.88 8.38
C LYS A 21 5.19 4.94 7.40
N VAL A 22 3.89 4.99 7.13
CA VAL A 22 3.25 5.93 6.20
C VAL A 22 1.99 6.52 6.81
N ARG A 23 1.55 7.65 6.27
CA ARG A 23 0.20 8.18 6.48
C ARG A 23 -0.68 7.71 5.32
N VAL A 24 -1.91 7.30 5.63
CA VAL A 24 -2.94 7.09 4.61
C VAL A 24 -3.59 8.43 4.31
N SER A 25 -3.56 8.86 3.04
CA SER A 25 -4.21 10.10 2.61
C SER A 25 -5.65 9.88 2.18
N ASP A 26 -5.89 8.77 1.49
CA ASP A 26 -7.19 8.46 0.88
C ASP A 26 -7.34 6.95 0.72
N VAL A 27 -8.56 6.47 0.80
CA VAL A 27 -8.97 5.06 0.71
C VAL A 27 -10.32 4.97 0.03
N TRP A 28 -10.42 4.17 -1.02
CA TRP A 28 -11.69 3.88 -1.66
C TRP A 28 -11.80 2.41 -2.07
N ARG A 29 -13.04 1.96 -2.20
CA ARG A 29 -13.36 0.61 -2.71
C ARG A 29 -13.59 0.70 -4.22
N VAL A 30 -13.05 -0.25 -4.93
CA VAL A 30 -13.27 -0.44 -6.37
C VAL A 30 -13.98 -1.77 -6.55
N ASP A 31 -15.30 -1.68 -6.69
CA ASP A 31 -16.15 -2.84 -6.91
C ASP A 31 -16.19 -3.17 -8.41
N ARG A 32 -15.18 -3.92 -8.88
CA ARG A 32 -15.24 -4.58 -10.19
C ARG A 32 -15.89 -5.94 -10.00
N SER A 33 -16.94 -6.25 -10.76
CA SER A 33 -17.83 -7.41 -10.54
C SER A 33 -17.14 -8.75 -10.30
N SER A 34 -15.94 -8.96 -10.84
CA SER A 34 -15.16 -10.20 -10.69
C SER A 34 -13.91 -10.07 -9.80
N ALA A 35 -13.55 -8.86 -9.38
CA ALA A 35 -12.32 -8.59 -8.64
C ALA A 35 -12.44 -7.28 -7.84
N PRO A 36 -13.21 -7.26 -6.74
CA PRO A 36 -13.22 -6.11 -5.86
C PRO A 36 -11.82 -5.85 -5.32
N SER A 37 -11.50 -4.58 -5.10
CA SER A 37 -10.24 -4.14 -4.51
C SER A 37 -10.43 -2.93 -3.61
N VAL A 38 -9.48 -2.73 -2.71
CA VAL A 38 -9.32 -1.49 -1.96
C VAL A 38 -8.09 -0.79 -2.50
N GLU A 39 -8.26 0.44 -2.91
CA GLU A 39 -7.18 1.30 -3.37
C GLU A 39 -6.89 2.35 -2.30
N MET A 40 -5.60 2.64 -2.10
CA MET A 40 -5.15 3.56 -1.06
C MET A 40 -3.99 4.42 -1.55
N ILE A 41 -3.93 5.66 -1.09
CA ILE A 41 -2.77 6.54 -1.28
C ILE A 41 -1.99 6.62 0.04
N PHE A 42 -0.74 6.17 0.00
CA PHE A 42 0.21 6.35 1.10
C PHE A 42 1.09 7.56 0.86
N LEU A 43 1.27 8.36 1.91
CA LEU A 43 2.20 9.48 1.97
C LEU A 43 3.29 9.16 3.00
N ASP A 44 4.55 9.35 2.60
CA ASP A 44 5.67 9.37 3.55
C ASP A 44 5.93 10.80 4.08
N GLU A 45 6.91 10.92 4.98
CA GLU A 45 7.28 12.22 5.59
C GLU A 45 7.78 13.26 4.58
N LYS A 46 8.13 12.85 3.36
CA LYS A 46 8.57 13.73 2.27
C LYS A 46 7.43 14.07 1.30
N VAL A 47 6.19 13.69 1.63
CA VAL A 47 5.00 13.93 0.79
C VAL A 47 5.11 13.25 -0.58
N LEU A 48 5.91 12.18 -0.68
CA LEU A 48 5.84 11.29 -1.84
C LEU A 48 4.59 10.44 -1.70
N ALA A 49 3.77 10.43 -2.76
CA ALA A 49 2.56 9.63 -2.85
C ALA A 49 2.81 8.34 -3.62
N LEU A 50 2.43 7.19 -3.04
CA LEU A 50 2.30 5.92 -3.76
C LEU A 50 0.85 5.45 -3.73
N LEU A 51 0.33 5.10 -4.91
CA LEU A 51 -0.94 4.40 -5.06
C LEU A 51 -0.70 2.90 -4.91
N PHE A 52 -1.43 2.25 -4.01
CA PHE A 52 -1.39 0.81 -3.82
C PHE A 52 -2.76 0.17 -4.11
N PHE A 53 -2.72 -1.01 -4.71
CA PHE A 53 -3.89 -1.81 -5.05
C PHE A 53 -3.91 -3.07 -4.17
N PHE A 54 -4.85 -3.15 -3.23
CA PHE A 54 -5.12 -4.37 -2.48
C PHE A 54 -6.27 -5.11 -3.15
N LYS A 55 -5.95 -6.20 -3.84
CA LYS A 55 -6.98 -7.09 -4.37
C LYS A 55 -7.62 -7.84 -3.19
N THR A 56 -8.89 -7.59 -2.95
CA THR A 56 -9.62 -8.30 -1.89
C THR A 56 -9.98 -9.70 -2.39
N TYR A 57 -9.19 -10.69 -1.98
CA TYR A 57 -9.59 -12.09 -2.06
C TYR A 57 -10.37 -12.41 -0.79
N TYR A 58 -11.70 -12.53 -0.92
CA TYR A 58 -12.64 -12.98 0.11
C TYR A 58 -12.30 -12.62 1.57
N GLY A 59 -12.91 -11.55 2.09
CA GLY A 59 -13.20 -11.47 3.54
C GLY A 59 -12.40 -10.51 4.42
N ILE A 60 -11.68 -9.52 3.88
CA ILE A 60 -11.14 -8.43 4.72
C ILE A 60 -12.25 -7.37 4.89
N LYS A 61 -13.00 -7.47 6.00
CA LYS A 61 -13.84 -6.38 6.49
C LYS A 61 -12.93 -5.36 7.19
N ILE A 62 -12.75 -4.19 6.57
CA ILE A 62 -12.15 -2.99 7.19
C ILE A 62 -13.21 -2.35 8.08
#